data_AF-A0A2M8HCM5-F1
#
_entry.id   AF-A0A2M8HCM5-F1
#
_cell.length_a   1.000
_cell.length_b   1.000
_cell.length_c   1.000
_cell.angle_alpha   90.00
_cell.angle_beta   90.00
_cell.angle_gamma   90.00
#
_symmetry.space_group_name_H-M   'P 1'
#
loop_
_entity.id
_entity.type
_entity.pdbx_description
1 polymer ?
#
loop_
_entity_poly.entity_id
_entity_poly.type
_entity_poly.pdbx_seq_one_letter_code
_entity_poly.pdbx_strand_id
1 'polypeptide(L)'
;MSHPLDTALGPMAPFVCQLLTELRASLGECDSPRVDHLCYRAATLPEYLELKEVLARHGVLLVEGMIGGRPIATYRLHQPVCAQAVSVPCIELAAPKPGRSHQAGLEHIELVVPSLHALVAAHSDLPFKTGNIEDGRNPDVGLMLASGQVKFHLRDLSEVIDEELLTGAVVPVPVDYYAGV
;
A
#
# COMPACT_ATOMS: atom_id res chain seq x y z
N MET A 1 9.57 18.51 -5.65
CA MET A 1 9.23 18.32 -7.08
C MET A 1 7.99 17.47 -7.15
N SER A 2 7.08 17.72 -8.09
CA SER A 2 5.90 16.88 -8.30
C SER A 2 6.28 15.60 -9.04
N HIS A 3 5.66 14.48 -8.68
CA HIS A 3 5.79 13.22 -9.39
C HIS A 3 4.91 13.22 -10.65
N PRO A 4 5.31 12.59 -11.77
CA PRO A 4 4.47 12.53 -12.99
C PRO A 4 3.06 11.96 -12.77
N LEU A 5 2.90 11.10 -11.77
CA LEU A 5 1.62 10.50 -11.40
C LEU A 5 0.74 11.40 -10.51
N ASP A 6 1.24 12.53 -10.00
CA ASP A 6 0.48 13.37 -9.07
C ASP A 6 -0.82 13.91 -9.67
N THR A 7 -0.87 14.10 -11.00
CA THR A 7 -2.10 14.52 -11.71
C THR A 7 -3.20 13.45 -11.66
N ALA A 8 -2.83 12.17 -11.70
CA ALA A 8 -3.79 11.06 -11.73
C ALA A 8 -4.13 10.55 -10.32
N LEU A 9 -3.15 10.52 -9.42
CA LEU A 9 -3.26 9.88 -8.11
C LEU A 9 -3.35 10.86 -6.94
N GLY A 10 -3.21 12.17 -7.22
CA GLY A 10 -3.03 13.18 -6.19
C GLY A 10 -1.58 13.27 -5.69
N PRO A 11 -1.29 14.23 -4.79
CA PRO A 11 0.07 14.58 -4.40
C PRO A 11 0.70 13.52 -3.50
N MET A 12 1.43 12.57 -4.08
CA MET A 12 1.93 11.39 -3.35
C MET A 12 2.99 11.73 -2.30
N ALA A 13 4.00 12.52 -2.67
CA ALA A 13 5.07 12.89 -1.73
C ALA A 13 4.54 13.70 -0.54
N PRO A 14 3.66 14.71 -0.73
CA PRO A 14 2.99 15.39 0.39
C PRO A 14 2.18 14.45 1.29
N PHE A 15 1.43 13.49 0.72
CA PHE A 15 0.68 12.49 1.48
C PHE A 15 1.61 11.64 2.37
N VAL A 16 2.70 11.11 1.80
CA VAL A 16 3.72 10.35 2.56
C VAL A 16 4.31 11.19 3.68
N CYS A 17 4.72 12.44 3.40
CA CYS A 17 5.27 13.35 4.41
C CYS A 17 4.28 13.61 5.56
N GLN A 18 3.00 13.77 5.25
CA GLN A 18 1.96 14.03 6.24
C GLN A 18 1.78 12.83 7.17
N LEU A 19 1.67 11.61 6.62
CA LEU A 19 1.55 10.40 7.44
C LEU A 19 2.80 10.15 8.30
N LEU A 20 4.00 10.37 7.76
CA LEU A 20 5.24 10.23 8.55
C LEU A 20 5.33 11.26 9.68
N THR A 21 4.82 12.48 9.47
CA THR A 21 4.76 13.52 10.50
C THR A 21 3.79 13.15 11.62
N GLU A 22 2.58 12.71 11.27
CA GLU A 22 1.57 12.25 12.24
C GLU A 22 2.05 10.99 13.00
N LEU A 23 2.73 10.09 12.30
CA LEU A 23 3.28 8.88 12.89
C LEU A 23 4.36 9.21 13.91
N ARG A 24 5.29 10.11 13.56
CA ARG A 24 6.35 10.57 14.47
C ARG A 24 5.80 11.23 15.72
N ALA A 25 4.70 11.98 15.60
CA ALA A 25 4.04 12.57 16.75
C ALA A 25 3.42 11.51 17.69
N SER A 26 3.13 10.30 17.18
CA SER A 26 2.50 9.21 17.91
C SER A 26 3.49 8.17 18.45
N LEU A 27 4.51 7.79 17.67
CA LEU A 27 5.51 6.77 18.01
C LEU A 27 6.87 7.34 18.46
N GLY A 28 7.06 8.66 18.33
CA GLY A 28 8.38 9.28 18.50
C GLY A 28 9.24 9.22 17.23
N GLU A 29 10.48 9.67 17.35
CA GLU A 29 11.44 9.69 16.24
C GLU A 29 11.82 8.27 15.79
N CYS A 30 11.79 8.06 14.47
CA CYS A 30 12.27 6.83 13.84
C CYS A 30 13.36 7.24 12.85
N ASP A 31 14.59 6.79 13.10
CA ASP A 31 15.71 7.07 12.23
C ASP A 31 15.51 6.32 10.89
N SER A 32 15.38 7.09 9.80
CA SER A 32 15.29 6.59 8.43
C SER A 32 14.16 5.57 8.21
N PRO A 33 12.88 5.98 8.33
CA PRO A 33 11.76 5.06 8.17
C PRO A 33 11.75 4.47 6.76
N ARG A 34 11.62 3.14 6.70
CA ARG A 34 11.60 2.38 5.47
C ARG A 34 10.17 2.20 4.97
N VAL A 35 9.70 3.15 4.17
CA VAL A 35 8.39 3.08 3.53
C VAL A 35 8.52 2.22 2.27
N ASP A 36 7.89 1.04 2.28
CA ASP A 36 7.97 0.06 1.20
C ASP A 36 7.06 0.43 0.04
N HIS A 37 5.79 0.73 0.33
CA HIS A 37 4.84 1.11 -0.69
C HIS A 37 3.79 2.09 -0.18
N LEU A 38 3.15 2.79 -1.13
CA LEU A 38 1.92 3.54 -0.90
C LEU A 38 0.75 2.81 -1.56
N CYS A 39 -0.47 3.07 -1.12
CA CYS A 39 -1.67 2.48 -1.70
C CYS A 39 -2.65 3.56 -2.14
N TYR A 40 -3.14 3.40 -3.36
CA TYR A 40 -4.27 4.14 -3.91
C TYR A 40 -5.48 3.22 -4.00
N ARG A 41 -6.63 3.68 -3.53
CA ARG A 41 -7.90 2.97 -3.68
C ARG A 41 -8.75 3.65 -4.74
N ALA A 42 -9.16 2.89 -5.75
CA ALA A 42 -10.17 3.35 -6.71
C ALA A 42 -11.58 3.27 -6.09
N ALA A 43 -12.44 4.22 -6.44
CA ALA A 43 -13.86 4.21 -6.09
C ALA A 43 -14.68 3.31 -7.01
N THR A 44 -14.25 3.14 -8.27
CA THR A 44 -14.98 2.36 -9.29
C THR A 44 -14.06 1.40 -10.05
N LEU A 45 -14.64 0.37 -10.69
CA LEU A 45 -13.87 -0.54 -11.56
C LEU A 45 -13.37 0.15 -12.85
N PRO A 46 -14.15 1.02 -13.54
CA PRO A 46 -13.62 1.79 -14.65
C PRO A 46 -12.38 2.62 -14.27
N GLU A 47 -12.44 3.35 -13.15
CA GLU A 47 -11.29 4.12 -12.64
C GLU A 47 -10.09 3.21 -12.34
N TYR A 48 -10.32 2.05 -11.71
CA TYR A 48 -9.26 1.07 -11.47
C TYR A 48 -8.56 0.65 -12.76
N LEU A 49 -9.31 0.36 -13.82
CA LEU A 49 -8.76 -0.03 -15.12
C LEU A 49 -8.01 1.13 -15.79
N GLU A 50 -8.56 2.34 -15.75
CA GLU A 50 -7.90 3.54 -16.26
C GLU A 50 -6.56 3.81 -15.56
N LEU A 51 -6.55 3.70 -14.23
CA LEU A 51 -5.33 3.91 -13.43
C LEU A 51 -4.30 2.79 -13.62
N LYS A 52 -4.71 1.55 -13.90
CA LYS A 52 -3.78 0.48 -14.31
C LYS A 52 -3.04 0.84 -15.59
N GLU A 53 -3.75 1.35 -16.60
CA GLU A 53 -3.13 1.78 -17.86
C GLU A 53 -2.17 2.95 -17.63
N VAL A 54 -2.51 3.87 -16.73
CA VAL A 54 -1.60 4.96 -16.32
C VAL A 54 -0.36 4.39 -15.65
N LEU A 55 -0.51 3.54 -14.63
CA LEU A 55 0.59 2.98 -13.86
C LEU A 55 1.52 2.10 -14.71
N ALA A 56 0.98 1.36 -15.68
CA ALA A 56 1.77 0.55 -16.61
C ALA A 56 2.75 1.36 -17.48
N ARG A 57 2.50 2.67 -17.66
CA ARG A 57 3.45 3.58 -18.36
C ARG A 57 4.53 4.14 -17.45
N HIS A 58 4.33 4.07 -16.13
CA HIS A 58 5.21 4.68 -15.12
C HIS A 58 5.88 3.67 -14.18
N GLY A 59 5.64 2.37 -14.40
CA GLY A 59 6.24 1.30 -13.61
C GLY A 59 6.08 -0.07 -14.24
N VAL A 60 6.68 -1.05 -13.58
CA VAL A 60 6.59 -2.47 -13.93
C VAL A 60 5.55 -3.10 -13.02
N LEU A 61 4.53 -3.73 -13.59
CA LEU A 61 3.58 -4.56 -12.84
C LEU A 61 4.35 -5.73 -12.21
N LEU A 62 4.33 -5.83 -10.89
CA LEU A 62 4.88 -6.97 -10.15
C LEU A 62 3.87 -8.10 -10.07
N VAL A 63 2.63 -7.77 -9.69
CA VAL A 63 1.53 -8.72 -9.62
C VAL A 63 0.19 -8.01 -9.73
N GLU A 64 -0.80 -8.72 -10.24
CA GLU A 64 -2.20 -8.41 -9.98
C GLU A 64 -2.88 -9.69 -9.48
N GLY A 65 -3.47 -9.61 -8.29
CA GLY A 65 -4.08 -10.76 -7.63
C GLY A 65 -5.34 -10.41 -6.85
N MET A 66 -6.11 -11.45 -6.51
CA MET A 66 -7.29 -11.33 -5.67
C MET A 66 -6.88 -11.29 -4.20
N ILE A 67 -7.12 -10.14 -3.56
CA ILE A 67 -6.83 -9.91 -2.14
C ILE A 67 -8.10 -9.39 -1.48
N GLY A 68 -8.61 -10.09 -0.46
CA GLY A 68 -9.80 -9.67 0.27
C GLY A 68 -11.07 -9.53 -0.59
N GLY A 69 -11.16 -10.33 -1.66
CA GLY A 69 -12.30 -10.39 -2.59
C GLY A 69 -12.30 -9.34 -3.70
N ARG A 70 -11.16 -8.71 -3.99
CA ARG A 70 -11.01 -7.73 -5.08
C ARG A 70 -9.60 -7.77 -5.69
N PRO A 71 -9.42 -7.33 -6.94
CA PRO A 71 -8.11 -7.11 -7.54
C PRO A 71 -7.32 -6.04 -6.80
N ILE A 72 -6.06 -6.33 -6.55
CA ILE A 72 -5.04 -5.36 -6.16
C ILE A 72 -3.86 -5.57 -7.10
N ALA A 73 -3.40 -4.50 -7.72
CA ALA A 73 -2.25 -4.50 -8.62
C ALA A 73 -1.10 -3.74 -7.95
N THR A 74 0.09 -4.35 -7.92
CA THR A 74 1.29 -3.74 -7.33
C THR A 74 2.27 -3.43 -8.44
N TYR A 75 2.71 -2.17 -8.51
CA TYR A 75 3.69 -1.70 -9.48
C TYR A 75 4.96 -1.24 -8.79
N ARG A 76 6.11 -1.66 -9.31
CA ARG A 76 7.41 -1.04 -9.03
C ARG A 76 7.56 0.18 -9.93
N LEU A 77 7.66 1.37 -9.35
CA LEU A 77 7.73 2.60 -10.11
C LEU A 77 9.09 2.74 -10.81
N HIS A 78 9.10 3.25 -12.05
CA HIS A 78 10.33 3.62 -12.75
C HIS A 78 11.06 4.78 -12.04
N GLN A 79 10.28 5.69 -11.47
CA GLN A 79 10.74 6.76 -10.60
C GLN A 79 10.07 6.59 -9.24
N PRO A 80 10.81 6.36 -8.15
CA PRO A 80 10.19 6.24 -6.84
C PRO A 80 9.60 7.58 -6.38
N VAL A 81 8.63 7.54 -5.48
CA VAL A 81 8.11 8.73 -4.82
C VAL A 81 9.13 9.18 -3.78
N CYS A 82 9.75 10.35 -4.00
CA CYS A 82 10.69 10.93 -3.05
C CYS A 82 9.97 11.89 -2.09
N ALA A 83 9.94 11.57 -0.81
CA ALA A 83 9.31 12.34 0.26
C ALA A 83 10.34 12.63 1.37
N GLN A 84 10.87 13.85 1.41
CA GLN A 84 12.01 14.22 2.25
C GLN A 84 13.21 13.28 2.04
N ALA A 85 13.66 12.57 3.08
CA ALA A 85 14.75 11.61 3.04
C ALA A 85 14.29 10.18 2.69
N VAL A 86 12.99 9.97 2.45
CA VAL A 86 12.39 8.67 2.16
C VAL A 86 12.14 8.52 0.67
N SER A 87 12.37 7.31 0.16
CA SER A 87 12.05 6.92 -1.21
C SER A 87 11.08 5.74 -1.16
N VAL A 88 9.91 5.89 -1.80
CA VAL A 88 8.88 4.85 -1.87
C VAL A 88 8.90 4.21 -3.26
N PRO A 89 9.39 2.97 -3.41
CA PRO A 89 9.60 2.35 -4.71
C PRO A 89 8.33 1.77 -5.35
N CYS A 90 7.33 1.43 -4.55
CA CYS A 90 6.16 0.67 -5.01
C CYS A 90 4.85 1.40 -4.74
N ILE A 91 3.85 1.13 -5.58
CA ILE A 91 2.47 1.52 -5.36
C ILE A 91 1.53 0.34 -5.55
N GLU A 92 0.61 0.17 -4.60
CA GLU A 92 -0.57 -0.66 -4.78
C GLU A 92 -1.73 0.17 -5.34
N LEU A 93 -2.44 -0.38 -6.30
CA LEU A 93 -3.74 0.09 -6.75
C LEU A 93 -4.77 -0.95 -6.35
N ALA A 94 -5.70 -0.57 -5.47
CA ALA A 94 -6.77 -1.45 -5.00
C ALA A 94 -8.10 -1.11 -5.68
N ALA A 95 -8.75 -2.13 -6.24
CA ALA A 95 -10.12 -2.01 -6.75
C ALA A 95 -11.09 -1.67 -5.59
N PRO A 96 -12.29 -1.12 -5.88
CA PRO A 96 -13.32 -0.98 -4.86
C PRO A 96 -13.71 -2.35 -4.29
N LYS A 97 -13.94 -2.43 -2.98
CA LYS A 97 -14.39 -3.68 -2.37
C LYS A 97 -15.88 -3.91 -2.70
N PRO A 98 -16.29 -5.11 -3.13
CA PRO A 98 -17.69 -5.40 -3.40
C PRO A 98 -18.61 -5.05 -2.23
N GLY A 99 -19.74 -4.41 -2.53
CA GLY A 99 -20.75 -4.02 -1.52
C GLY A 99 -20.33 -2.88 -0.59
N ARG A 100 -19.22 -2.18 -0.87
CA ARG A 100 -18.80 -0.99 -0.10
C ARG A 100 -18.56 0.19 -1.02
N SER A 101 -19.07 1.36 -0.61
CA SER A 101 -18.68 2.62 -1.24
C SER A 101 -17.35 3.08 -0.66
N HIS A 102 -16.44 3.48 -1.54
CA HIS A 102 -15.14 4.01 -1.18
C HIS A 102 -14.93 5.36 -1.87
N GLN A 103 -14.28 6.28 -1.17
CA GLN A 103 -13.71 7.46 -1.82
C GLN A 103 -12.42 7.05 -2.52
N ALA A 104 -12.25 7.55 -3.74
CA ALA A 104 -11.01 7.38 -4.46
C ALA A 104 -9.90 8.20 -3.81
N GLY A 105 -8.68 7.68 -3.80
CA GLY A 105 -7.53 8.43 -3.31
C GLY A 105 -6.41 7.59 -2.72
N LEU A 106 -5.34 8.30 -2.38
CA LEU A 106 -4.27 7.79 -1.51
C LEU A 106 -4.86 7.45 -0.14
N GLU A 107 -4.67 6.21 0.30
CA GLU A 107 -5.30 5.70 1.52
C GLU A 107 -4.28 5.47 2.63
N HIS A 108 -3.16 4.83 2.28
CA HIS A 108 -2.17 4.43 3.26
C HIS A 108 -0.76 4.30 2.68
N ILE A 109 0.20 4.18 3.59
CA ILE A 109 1.56 3.72 3.32
C ILE A 109 1.87 2.53 4.21
N GLU A 110 2.80 1.69 3.78
CA GLU A 110 3.29 0.56 4.58
C GLU A 110 4.79 0.68 4.83
N LEU A 111 5.20 0.42 6.08
CA LEU A 111 6.59 0.47 6.51
C LEU A 111 7.08 -0.93 6.90
N VAL A 112 8.35 -1.18 6.61
CA VAL A 112 9.02 -2.40 7.07
C VAL A 112 9.62 -2.18 8.45
N VAL A 113 9.28 -3.07 9.39
CA VAL A 113 9.76 -3.05 10.78
C VAL A 113 10.33 -4.39 11.19
N PRO A 114 11.29 -4.43 12.14
CA PRO A 114 11.93 -5.68 12.54
C PRO A 114 11.01 -6.60 13.37
N SER A 115 9.95 -6.06 14.00
CA SER A 115 9.02 -6.84 14.80
C SER A 115 7.70 -6.10 15.01
N LEU A 116 6.59 -6.71 14.60
CA LEU A 116 5.24 -6.19 14.84
C LEU A 116 4.86 -6.26 16.32
N HIS A 117 5.17 -7.38 16.98
CA HIS A 117 4.89 -7.58 18.40
C HIS A 117 5.63 -6.57 19.27
N ALA A 118 6.92 -6.32 19.00
CA ALA A 118 7.67 -5.30 19.73
C ALA A 118 7.12 -3.89 19.48
N LEU A 119 6.74 -3.57 18.24
CA LEU A 119 6.13 -2.28 17.88
C LEU A 119 4.83 -2.05 18.67
N VAL A 120 3.93 -3.02 18.68
CA VAL A 120 2.64 -2.94 19.38
C VAL A 120 2.85 -2.89 20.89
N ALA A 121 3.76 -3.70 21.44
CA ALA A 121 4.04 -3.73 22.87
C ALA A 121 4.66 -2.42 23.38
N ALA A 122 5.55 -1.79 22.60
CA ALA A 122 6.18 -0.52 22.95
C ALA A 122 5.20 0.67 22.93
N HIS A 123 4.07 0.55 22.22
CA HIS A 123 3.06 1.59 22.04
C HIS A 123 1.66 1.05 22.33
N SER A 124 1.51 0.37 23.48
CA SER A 124 0.29 -0.36 23.85
C SER A 124 -0.95 0.52 24.05
N ASP A 125 -0.75 1.83 24.18
CA ASP A 125 -1.80 2.85 24.28
C ASP A 125 -2.38 3.24 22.91
N LEU A 126 -1.70 2.90 21.81
CA LEU A 126 -2.17 3.19 20.47
C LEU A 126 -3.11 2.09 19.93
N PRO A 127 -4.16 2.46 19.18
CA PRO A 127 -5.19 1.53 18.72
C PRO A 127 -4.74 0.77 17.45
N PHE A 128 -3.68 -0.03 17.56
CA PHE A 128 -3.25 -0.88 16.46
C PHE A 128 -4.33 -1.92 16.09
N LYS A 129 -4.62 -2.04 14.81
CA LYS A 129 -5.36 -3.16 14.22
C LYS A 129 -4.41 -4.32 14.02
N THR A 130 -4.54 -5.35 14.85
CA THR A 130 -3.62 -6.51 14.89
C THR A 130 -4.23 -7.79 14.29
N GLY A 131 -5.34 -7.68 13.56
CA GLY A 131 -6.05 -8.85 13.02
C GLY A 131 -5.21 -9.74 12.10
N ASN A 132 -4.17 -9.18 11.47
CA ASN A 132 -3.24 -9.88 10.57
C ASN A 132 -1.85 -10.10 11.19
N ILE A 133 -1.66 -9.87 12.49
CA ILE A 133 -0.32 -9.93 13.11
C ILE A 133 0.30 -11.33 13.08
N GLU A 134 -0.54 -12.36 13.02
CA GLU A 134 -0.15 -13.78 12.94
C GLU A 134 -0.34 -14.35 11.52
N ASP A 135 -0.54 -13.52 10.50
CA ASP A 135 -0.63 -14.02 9.12
C ASP A 135 0.69 -14.72 8.75
N GLY A 136 0.60 -15.97 8.30
CA GLY A 136 1.76 -16.80 8.02
C GLY A 136 2.49 -16.44 6.73
N ARG A 137 1.97 -15.50 5.93
CA ARG A 137 2.52 -15.12 4.63
C ARG A 137 3.14 -13.73 4.65
N ASN A 138 2.35 -12.73 4.98
CA ASN A 138 2.81 -11.35 5.14
C ASN A 138 2.06 -10.68 6.29
N PRO A 139 2.51 -10.91 7.54
CA PRO A 139 1.85 -10.34 8.70
C PRO A 139 1.95 -8.83 8.69
N ASP A 140 0.85 -8.19 9.11
CA ASP A 140 0.77 -6.75 9.21
C ASP A 140 0.00 -6.28 10.44
N VAL A 141 0.32 -5.06 10.87
CA VAL A 141 -0.53 -4.29 11.79
C VAL A 141 -0.80 -2.91 11.21
N GLY A 142 -1.97 -2.35 11.50
CA GLY A 142 -2.38 -1.04 10.99
C GLY A 142 -2.63 -0.03 12.10
N LEU A 143 -2.21 1.21 11.90
CA LEU A 143 -2.53 2.35 12.75
C LEU A 143 -3.27 3.40 11.90
N MET A 144 -4.49 3.76 12.33
CA MET A 144 -5.25 4.84 11.68
C MET A 144 -4.80 6.19 12.25
N LEU A 145 -4.45 7.11 11.38
CA LEU A 145 -4.09 8.49 11.69
C LEU A 145 -5.17 9.45 11.14
N ALA A 146 -4.99 10.75 11.32
CA ALA A 146 -5.98 11.74 10.88
C ALA A 146 -6.05 11.84 9.36
N SER A 147 -4.90 11.71 8.69
CA SER A 147 -4.79 11.91 7.24
C SER A 147 -4.84 10.63 6.42
N GLY A 148 -4.89 9.47 7.07
CA GLY A 148 -4.88 8.17 6.41
C GLY A 148 -4.42 7.07 7.35
N GLN A 149 -4.03 5.93 6.79
CA GLN A 149 -3.53 4.79 7.57
C GLN A 149 -2.04 4.57 7.33
N VAL A 150 -1.35 4.10 8.36
CA VAL A 150 -0.01 3.51 8.23
C VAL A 150 -0.12 2.04 8.58
N LYS A 151 0.45 1.17 7.77
CA LYS A 151 0.61 -0.24 8.13
C LYS A 151 2.09 -0.59 8.29
N PHE A 152 2.32 -1.69 8.98
CA PHE A 152 3.66 -2.18 9.28
C PHE A 152 3.70 -3.66 8.98
N HIS A 153 4.75 -4.10 8.29
CA HIS A 153 4.98 -5.48 7.91
C HIS A 153 6.47 -5.81 8.05
N LEU A 154 6.85 -7.07 7.90
CA LEU A 154 8.19 -7.55 8.28
C LEU A 154 9.22 -7.53 7.13
N ARG A 155 8.78 -7.49 5.88
CA ARG A 155 9.64 -7.59 4.68
C ARG A 155 9.08 -6.75 3.55
N ASP A 156 9.86 -6.48 2.50
CA ASP A 156 9.34 -5.77 1.33
C ASP A 156 8.21 -6.52 0.66
N LEU A 157 7.17 -5.79 0.24
CA LEU A 157 6.08 -6.38 -0.54
C LEU A 157 6.62 -6.99 -1.83
N SER A 158 7.64 -6.40 -2.46
CA SER A 158 8.21 -6.98 -3.69
C SER A 158 8.87 -8.34 -3.47
N GLU A 159 9.49 -8.58 -2.32
CA GLU A 159 10.06 -9.90 -1.98
C GLU A 159 8.96 -10.92 -1.67
N VAL A 160 7.89 -10.48 -1.00
CA VAL A 160 6.70 -11.31 -0.76
C VAL A 160 6.08 -11.72 -2.09
N ILE A 161 5.90 -10.78 -3.02
CA ILE A 161 5.35 -11.04 -4.36
C ILE A 161 6.22 -12.02 -5.14
N ASP A 162 7.55 -11.83 -5.15
CA ASP A 162 8.46 -12.74 -5.85
C ASP A 162 8.33 -14.17 -5.31
N GLU A 163 8.25 -14.33 -3.98
CA GLU A 163 8.01 -15.63 -3.33
C GLU A 163 6.64 -16.22 -3.70
N GLU A 164 5.58 -15.42 -3.70
CA GLU A 164 4.24 -15.87 -4.07
C GLU A 164 4.15 -16.32 -5.53
N LEU A 165 4.83 -15.62 -6.45
CA LEU A 165 4.89 -16.00 -7.86
C LEU A 165 5.66 -17.31 -8.04
N LEU A 166 6.80 -17.48 -7.35
CA LEU A 166 7.61 -18.70 -7.41
C LEU A 166 6.87 -19.92 -6.84
N THR A 167 6.07 -19.72 -5.79
CA THR A 167 5.33 -20.79 -5.11
C THR A 167 3.92 -21.01 -5.68
N GLY A 168 3.44 -20.15 -6.58
CA GLY A 168 2.08 -20.19 -7.11
C GLY A 168 1.02 -19.79 -6.07
N ALA A 169 1.40 -19.02 -5.04
CA ALA A 169 0.52 -18.60 -3.96
C ALA A 169 -0.35 -17.37 -4.31
N VAL A 170 -0.04 -16.69 -5.43
CA VAL A 170 -0.88 -15.62 -5.98
C VAL A 170 -2.23 -16.19 -6.42
N VAL A 171 -3.31 -15.63 -5.89
CA VAL A 171 -4.67 -15.94 -6.36
C VAL A 171 -4.95 -15.09 -7.60
N PRO A 172 -5.14 -15.67 -8.79
CA PRO A 172 -5.34 -14.89 -10.01
C PRO A 172 -6.69 -14.16 -9.99
N VAL A 173 -6.76 -13.02 -10.68
CA VAL A 173 -8.03 -12.35 -10.96
C VAL A 173 -8.85 -13.22 -11.92
N PRO A 174 -10.13 -13.53 -11.60
CA PRO A 174 -11.00 -14.28 -12.51
C PRO A 174 -11.12 -13.60 -13.87
N VAL A 175 -11.14 -14.39 -14.95
CA VAL A 175 -11.20 -13.89 -16.34
C VAL A 175 -12.45 -13.03 -16.58
N ASP A 176 -13.55 -13.35 -15.89
CA ASP A 176 -14.84 -12.67 -15.96
C ASP A 176 -15.00 -11.56 -14.92
N TYR A 177 -13.99 -11.28 -14.08
CA TYR A 177 -14.10 -10.28 -13.01
C TYR A 177 -14.45 -8.89 -13.56
N TYR A 178 -13.92 -8.54 -14.73
CA TYR A 178 -14.18 -7.26 -15.40
C TYR A 178 -15.29 -7.35 -16.45
N ALA A 179 -16.05 -8.45 -16.52
CA ALA A 179 -17.12 -8.59 -17.50
C ALA A 179 -18.20 -7.53 -17.27
N GLY A 180 -18.48 -6.72 -18.29
CA GLY A 180 -19.51 -5.68 -18.23
C GLY A 180 -19.05 -4.36 -17.59
N VAL A 181 -17.73 -4.21 -17.36
CA VAL A 181 -17.08 -2.91 -17.10
C VAL A 181 -16.69 -2.26 -18.41
#